data_AF-A0A2W5QZS4-F1
#
_entry.id   AF-A0A2W5QZS4-F1
#
_cell.length_a   1.000
_cell.length_b   1.000
_cell.length_c   1.000
_cell.angle_alpha   90.00
_cell.angle_beta   90.00
_cell.angle_gamma   90.00
#
_symmetry.space_group_name_H-M   'P 1'
#
loop_
_entity.id
_entity.type
_entity.pdbx_description
1 polymer ?
#
loop_
_entity_poly.entity_id
_entity_poly.type
_entity_poly.pdbx_seq_one_letter_code
_entity_poly.pdbx_strand_id
1 'polypeptide(L)'
;METPQLKQLLANAQKRDASALAALCEEVLSERSPAARGAVSSGRTSSSSATAAKPVTRNGVSAFHFVCENDRGVSMDGERFFWTGFWIVPEDEVIKAVKSGARLALHKSRTEPSYRQGKILDYRIAPEDAGKKRNVGIEFLVAADDAALAWAGEGADEKGYR
;
A
#
# COMPACT_ATOMS: atom_id res chain seq x y z
N MET A 1 11.57 0.78 11.13
CA MET A 1 12.98 1.18 11.26
C MET A 1 13.44 1.83 9.98
N GLU A 2 14.01 3.01 10.09
CA GLU A 2 14.64 3.69 8.96
C GLU A 2 15.81 2.83 8.45
N THR A 3 16.00 2.73 7.13
CA THR A 3 17.13 2.01 6.51
C THR A 3 18.50 2.26 7.15
N PRO A 4 18.86 3.46 7.66
CA PRO A 4 20.09 3.67 8.43
C PRO A 4 20.15 2.93 9.78
N GLN A 5 19.04 2.85 10.51
CA GLN A 5 18.97 2.16 11.81
C GLN A 5 19.13 0.65 11.64
N LEU A 6 18.58 0.08 10.56
CA LEU A 6 18.70 -1.35 10.26
C LEU A 6 20.14 -1.74 9.88
N LYS A 7 20.84 -0.88 9.13
CA LYS A 7 22.28 -1.07 8.83
C LYS A 7 23.15 -1.01 10.09
N GLN A 8 22.84 -0.10 11.00
CA GLN A 8 23.53 -0.01 12.29
C GLN A 8 23.28 -1.25 13.16
N LEU A 9 22.05 -1.78 13.15
CA LEU A 9 21.70 -3.00 13.88
C LEU A 9 22.43 -4.22 13.31
N LEU A 10 22.50 -4.35 11.98
CA LEU A 10 23.27 -5.41 11.31
C LEU A 10 24.75 -5.36 11.68
N ALA A 11 25.38 -4.18 11.63
CA ALA A 11 26.78 -4.01 11.98
C ALA A 11 27.06 -4.38 13.45
N ASN A 12 26.12 -4.08 14.36
CA ASN A 12 26.23 -4.45 15.76
C ASN A 12 26.01 -5.97 15.99
N ALA A 13 25.11 -6.59 15.24
CA ALA A 13 24.85 -8.03 15.31
C ALA A 13 26.07 -8.84 14.82
N GLN A 14 26.70 -8.41 13.72
CA GLN A 14 27.92 -9.03 13.20
C GLN A 14 29.10 -8.90 14.17
N LYS A 15 29.27 -7.74 14.81
CA LYS A 15 30.32 -7.53 15.83
C LYS A 15 30.15 -8.38 17.10
N ARG A 16 28.95 -8.91 17.34
CA ARG A 16 28.61 -9.68 18.54
C ARG A 16 28.37 -11.16 18.25
N ASP A 17 28.74 -11.63 17.06
CA ASP A 17 28.50 -13.01 16.59
C ASP A 17 27.03 -13.47 16.69
N ALA A 18 26.09 -12.52 16.62
CA ALA A 18 24.66 -12.78 16.65
C ALA A 18 24.14 -13.14 15.24
N SER A 19 24.61 -14.27 14.71
CA SER A 19 24.37 -14.72 13.33
C SER A 19 22.89 -14.80 12.94
N ALA A 20 22.02 -15.26 13.85
CA ALA A 20 20.57 -15.30 13.63
C ALA A 20 19.96 -13.90 13.44
N LEU A 21 20.44 -12.90 14.19
CA LEU A 21 19.95 -11.53 14.09
C LEU A 21 20.50 -10.82 12.84
N ALA A 22 21.75 -11.11 12.48
CA ALA A 22 22.36 -10.59 11.25
C ALA A 22 21.61 -11.08 10.00
N ALA A 23 21.24 -12.36 9.95
CA ALA A 23 20.46 -12.94 8.84
C ALA A 23 19.10 -12.25 8.67
N LEU A 24 18.37 -12.03 9.77
CA LEU A 24 17.08 -11.33 9.74
C LEU A 24 17.23 -9.87 9.26
N CYS A 25 18.32 -9.19 9.64
CA CYS A 25 18.56 -7.81 9.19
C CYS A 25 18.93 -7.75 7.70
N GLU A 26 19.68 -8.73 7.20
CA GLU A 26 20.11 -8.82 5.81
C GLU A 26 18.94 -9.16 4.88
N GLU A 27 18.03 -10.04 5.32
CA GLU A 27 16.79 -10.35 4.60
C GLU A 27 15.93 -9.08 4.42
N VAL A 28 15.71 -8.33 5.50
CA VAL A 28 14.92 -7.09 5.45
C VAL A 28 15.61 -5.98 4.63
N LEU A 29 16.95 -5.94 4.58
CA LEU A 29 17.70 -5.01 3.71
C LEU A 29 17.65 -5.42 2.24
N SER A 30 17.65 -6.72 1.96
CA SER A 30 17.57 -7.28 0.59
C SER A 30 16.20 -7.03 -0.02
N GLU A 31 15.11 -7.22 0.75
CA GLU A 31 13.74 -6.93 0.31
C GLU A 31 13.49 -5.44 0.05
N ARG A 32 14.28 -4.56 0.68
CA ARG A 32 14.15 -3.09 0.60
C ARG A 32 15.11 -2.44 -0.39
N SER A 33 16.00 -3.21 -1.02
CA SER A 33 16.89 -2.66 -2.04
C SER A 33 16.07 -2.28 -3.29
N PRO A 34 16.07 -1.01 -3.74
CA PRO A 34 15.31 -0.61 -4.91
C PRO A 34 15.93 -1.28 -6.14
N ALA A 35 15.16 -2.10 -6.84
CA ALA A 35 15.56 -2.69 -8.10
C ALA A 35 16.08 -1.58 -9.03
N ALA A 36 17.34 -1.73 -9.46
CA ALA A 36 18.01 -0.80 -10.33
C ALA A 36 17.20 -0.59 -11.62
N ARG A 37 17.02 0.68 -11.98
CA ARG A 37 16.45 1.13 -13.26
C ARG A 37 17.23 0.50 -14.41
N GLY A 38 16.57 -0.38 -15.18
CA GLY A 38 17.03 -0.79 -16.50
C GLY A 38 16.88 0.35 -17.50
N ALA A 39 17.93 0.55 -18.29
CA ALA A 39 18.17 1.71 -19.14
C ALA A 39 17.26 1.83 -20.38
N VAL A 40 17.15 3.09 -20.79
CA VAL A 40 16.56 3.71 -21.98
C VAL A 40 16.66 2.97 -23.32
N SER A 41 15.60 3.10 -24.13
CA SER A 41 15.69 3.20 -25.59
C SER A 41 14.54 4.06 -26.11
N SER A 42 14.87 5.23 -26.63
CA SER A 42 13.96 6.18 -27.29
C SER A 42 13.42 5.58 -28.59
N GLY A 43 12.09 5.53 -28.74
CA GLY A 43 11.43 5.12 -29.97
C GLY A 43 10.05 5.77 -30.09
N ARG A 44 9.91 6.65 -31.08
CA ARG A 44 8.73 7.45 -31.43
C ARG A 44 7.42 6.66 -31.49
N THR A 45 6.37 7.37 -31.08
CA THR A 45 4.97 7.31 -31.58
C THR A 45 4.71 6.37 -32.75
N SER A 46 3.78 5.43 -32.60
CA SER A 46 2.50 5.37 -33.35
C SER A 46 1.70 4.12 -32.96
N SER A 47 0.41 4.35 -32.69
CA SER A 47 -0.73 3.51 -33.07
C SER A 47 -0.73 2.00 -32.77
N SER A 48 -1.75 1.63 -32.01
CA SER A 48 -2.65 0.48 -32.20
C SER A 48 -2.14 -0.94 -31.97
N SER A 49 -3.06 -1.69 -31.34
CA SER A 49 -3.27 -3.14 -31.42
C SER A 49 -2.30 -4.07 -30.67
N ALA A 50 -2.84 -4.58 -29.57
CA ALA A 50 -2.78 -5.97 -29.09
C ALA A 50 -1.40 -6.58 -28.77
N THR A 51 -1.21 -6.91 -27.49
CA THR A 51 -0.96 -8.31 -27.09
C THR A 51 -1.13 -8.50 -25.59
N ALA A 52 -1.81 -9.59 -25.25
CA ALA A 52 -2.18 -10.00 -23.92
C ALA A 52 -0.97 -10.14 -22.98
N ALA A 53 -0.91 -9.30 -21.95
CA ALA A 53 -0.39 -9.76 -20.67
C ALA A 53 -1.55 -10.47 -19.97
N LYS A 54 -1.51 -11.80 -19.95
CA LYS A 54 -2.42 -12.63 -19.15
C LYS A 54 -2.56 -11.98 -17.77
N PRO A 55 -3.78 -11.75 -17.25
CA PRO A 55 -3.93 -11.35 -15.88
C PRO A 55 -3.35 -12.50 -15.05
N VAL A 56 -2.26 -12.25 -14.35
CA VAL A 56 -1.97 -13.06 -13.17
C VAL A 56 -3.18 -12.82 -12.30
N THR A 57 -4.09 -13.79 -12.26
CA THR A 57 -5.13 -13.89 -11.25
C THR A 57 -4.43 -14.11 -9.92
N ARG A 58 -3.81 -13.05 -9.38
CA ARG A 58 -3.62 -12.93 -7.94
C ARG A 58 -5.04 -12.79 -7.43
N ASN A 59 -5.49 -13.83 -6.73
CA ASN A 59 -6.85 -13.95 -6.21
C ASN A 59 -7.07 -12.99 -5.00
N GLY A 60 -6.64 -11.74 -5.13
CA GLY A 60 -6.61 -10.76 -4.05
C GLY A 60 -6.46 -9.33 -4.57
N VAL A 61 -6.92 -8.38 -3.76
CA VAL A 61 -6.98 -6.95 -4.09
C VAL A 61 -5.58 -6.35 -4.27
N SER A 62 -5.32 -5.81 -5.47
CA SER A 62 -4.11 -5.08 -5.84
C SER A 62 -4.17 -3.59 -5.49
N ALA A 63 -5.37 -3.01 -5.50
CA ALA A 63 -5.59 -1.64 -5.06
C ALA A 63 -6.99 -1.43 -4.46
N PHE A 64 -7.04 -0.66 -3.36
CA PHE A 64 -8.27 -0.10 -2.80
C PHE A 64 -8.43 1.34 -3.26
N HIS A 65 -9.59 1.64 -3.84
CA HIS A 65 -10.00 2.99 -4.18
C HIS A 65 -11.18 3.38 -3.30
N PHE A 66 -11.05 4.48 -2.58
CA PHE A 66 -12.09 4.99 -1.69
C PHE A 66 -12.42 6.44 -2.01
N VAL A 67 -13.71 6.78 -1.97
CA VAL A 67 -14.15 8.17 -2.02
C VAL A 67 -14.14 8.72 -0.59
N CYS A 68 -13.34 9.76 -0.37
CA CYS A 68 -13.19 10.46 0.91
C CYS A 68 -13.18 11.95 0.65
N GLU A 69 -14.17 12.67 1.19
CA GLU A 69 -14.21 14.12 1.09
C GLU A 69 -13.31 14.76 2.15
N ASN A 70 -12.42 15.66 1.72
CA ASN A 70 -11.65 16.57 2.58
C ASN A 70 -10.86 15.91 3.70
N ASP A 71 -10.22 14.77 3.46
CA ASP A 71 -9.37 14.09 4.46
C ASP A 71 -10.11 13.70 5.75
N ARG A 72 -11.41 13.44 5.66
CA ARG A 72 -12.21 13.10 6.83
C ARG A 72 -11.67 11.83 7.52
N GLY A 73 -11.17 12.00 8.74
CA GLY A 73 -10.61 10.91 9.54
C GLY A 73 -9.22 10.46 9.08
N VAL A 74 -8.61 11.13 8.12
CA VAL A 74 -7.21 10.88 7.72
C VAL A 74 -6.30 11.57 8.72
N SER A 75 -5.35 10.82 9.29
CA SER A 75 -4.34 11.35 10.20
C SER A 75 -2.98 11.22 9.56
N MET A 76 -2.22 12.31 9.48
CA MET A 76 -0.87 12.27 8.92
C MET A 76 0.12 11.85 10.01
N ASP A 77 0.94 10.85 9.71
CA ASP A 77 2.05 10.41 10.55
C ASP A 77 3.36 10.86 9.91
N GLY A 78 3.54 12.19 9.91
CA GLY A 78 4.58 12.90 9.15
C GLY A 78 4.26 13.05 7.66
N GLU A 79 5.28 13.43 6.87
CA GLU A 79 5.10 13.68 5.42
C GLU A 79 5.03 12.40 4.58
N ARG A 80 5.54 11.29 5.12
CA ARG A 80 5.73 10.03 4.37
C ARG A 80 4.64 9.00 4.61
N PHE A 81 3.81 9.18 5.64
CA PHE A 81 2.80 8.19 6.03
C PHE A 81 1.50 8.86 6.44
N PHE A 82 0.40 8.17 6.20
CA PHE A 82 -0.89 8.58 6.71
C PHE A 82 -1.72 7.36 7.11
N TRP A 83 -2.53 7.55 8.14
CA TRP A 83 -3.62 6.68 8.49
C TRP A 83 -4.87 7.15 7.77
N THR A 84 -5.60 6.23 7.16
CA THR A 84 -6.92 6.54 6.62
C THR A 84 -7.96 6.62 7.74
N GLY A 85 -9.14 7.17 7.43
CA GLY A 85 -10.33 6.95 8.25
C GLY A 85 -10.80 5.49 8.24
N PHE A 86 -11.96 5.25 8.85
CA PHE A 86 -12.54 3.92 8.99
C PHE A 86 -13.23 3.43 7.72
N TRP A 87 -12.83 2.26 7.25
CA TRP A 87 -13.44 1.60 6.10
C TRP A 87 -13.98 0.23 6.49
N ILE A 88 -15.23 -0.03 6.12
CA ILE A 88 -15.83 -1.37 6.26
C ILE A 88 -15.38 -2.20 5.05
N VAL A 89 -14.43 -3.10 5.27
CA VAL A 89 -13.92 -4.04 4.28
C VAL A 89 -13.67 -5.41 4.93
N PRO A 90 -13.72 -6.53 4.20
CA PRO A 90 -13.39 -7.84 4.76
C PRO A 90 -11.92 -7.89 5.21
N GLU A 91 -11.68 -8.24 6.46
CA GLU A 91 -10.32 -8.31 7.03
C GLU A 91 -9.42 -9.27 6.26
N ASP A 92 -9.95 -10.40 5.80
CA ASP A 92 -9.20 -11.39 5.00
C ASP A 92 -8.59 -10.78 3.73
N GLU A 93 -9.30 -9.85 3.08
CA GLU A 93 -8.81 -9.15 1.89
C GLU A 93 -7.75 -8.11 2.26
N VAL A 94 -7.90 -7.45 3.41
CA VAL A 94 -6.89 -6.51 3.92
C VAL A 94 -5.58 -7.23 4.23
N ILE A 95 -5.64 -8.37 4.92
CA ILE A 95 -4.46 -9.17 5.25
C ILE A 95 -3.72 -9.58 3.96
N LYS A 96 -4.45 -10.03 2.93
CA LYS A 96 -3.86 -10.36 1.62
C LYS A 96 -3.27 -9.14 0.93
N ALA A 97 -3.94 -8.00 1.00
CA ALA A 97 -3.53 -6.76 0.38
C ALA A 97 -2.25 -6.21 1.02
N VAL A 98 -2.15 -6.22 2.36
CA VAL A 98 -0.92 -5.82 3.08
C VAL A 98 0.24 -6.74 2.68
N LYS A 99 0.04 -8.06 2.71
CA LYS A 99 1.07 -9.05 2.34
C LYS A 99 1.54 -8.92 0.90
N SER A 100 0.62 -8.63 -0.02
CA SER A 100 0.93 -8.48 -1.45
C SER A 100 1.49 -7.10 -1.82
N GLY A 101 1.48 -6.16 -0.87
CA GLY A 101 1.93 -4.80 -1.08
C GLY A 101 0.98 -3.97 -1.93
N ALA A 102 -0.32 -4.20 -1.79
CA ALA A 102 -1.37 -3.47 -2.47
C ALA A 102 -1.31 -1.96 -2.21
N ARG A 103 -1.93 -1.20 -3.10
CA ARG A 103 -2.02 0.26 -2.99
C ARG A 103 -3.37 0.70 -2.45
N LEU A 104 -3.41 1.89 -1.87
CA LEU A 104 -4.63 2.56 -1.47
C LEU A 104 -4.66 3.95 -2.10
N ALA A 105 -5.83 4.35 -2.56
CA ALA A 105 -6.08 5.64 -3.20
C ALA A 105 -7.35 6.27 -2.63
N LEU A 106 -7.23 7.51 -2.15
CA LEU A 106 -8.33 8.35 -1.70
C LEU A 106 -8.67 9.38 -2.77
N HIS A 107 -9.94 9.45 -3.14
CA HIS A 107 -10.48 10.30 -4.18
C HIS A 107 -11.53 11.24 -3.60
N LYS A 108 -11.62 12.47 -4.11
CA LYS A 108 -12.77 13.34 -3.79
C LYS A 108 -14.02 12.85 -4.52
N SER A 109 -13.85 12.35 -5.74
CA SER A 109 -14.91 11.78 -6.57
C SER A 109 -14.33 10.72 -7.51
N ARG A 110 -15.18 9.84 -8.06
CA ARG A 110 -14.75 8.78 -9.00
C ARG A 110 -14.20 9.33 -10.33
N THR A 111 -14.58 10.56 -10.68
CA THR A 111 -14.13 11.24 -11.91
C THR A 111 -12.80 11.95 -11.73
N GLU A 112 -12.33 12.10 -10.50
CA GLU A 112 -11.07 12.76 -10.18
C GLU A 112 -9.97 11.75 -9.84
N PRO A 113 -8.72 12.07 -10.18
CA PRO A 113 -7.58 11.28 -9.70
C PRO A 113 -7.50 11.33 -8.17
N SER A 114 -6.79 10.35 -7.60
CA SER A 114 -6.59 10.32 -6.17
C SER A 114 -5.81 11.55 -5.71
N TYR A 115 -6.26 12.15 -4.62
CA TYR A 115 -5.58 13.28 -3.99
C TYR A 115 -4.61 12.80 -2.89
N ARG A 116 -4.79 11.57 -2.40
CA ARG A 116 -3.83 10.84 -1.56
C ARG A 116 -3.76 9.39 -1.97
N GLN A 117 -2.55 8.85 -2.04
CA GLN A 117 -2.35 7.48 -2.44
C GLN A 117 -1.04 6.95 -1.88
N GLY A 118 -0.88 5.63 -1.94
CA GLY A 118 0.34 5.01 -1.51
C GLY A 118 0.27 3.51 -1.39
N LYS A 119 1.33 2.92 -0.86
CA LYS A 119 1.39 1.48 -0.57
C LYS A 119 0.85 1.22 0.84
N ILE A 120 0.00 0.21 0.99
CA ILE A 120 -0.48 -0.22 2.30
C ILE A 120 0.68 -0.91 3.03
N LEU A 121 0.97 -0.43 4.23
CA LEU A 121 2.00 -0.97 5.09
C LEU A 121 1.43 -1.82 6.21
N ASP A 122 0.30 -1.38 6.77
CA ASP A 122 -0.32 -2.01 7.93
C ASP A 122 -1.81 -1.65 8.00
N TYR A 123 -2.53 -2.30 8.90
CA TYR A 123 -3.92 -1.95 9.22
C TYR A 123 -4.19 -2.10 10.71
N ARG A 124 -5.20 -1.38 11.20
CA ARG A 124 -5.74 -1.59 12.54
C ARG A 124 -7.25 -1.64 12.51
N ILE A 125 -7.79 -2.43 13.42
CA ILE A 125 -9.22 -2.51 13.69
C ILE A 125 -9.57 -1.42 14.68
N ALA A 126 -10.59 -0.62 14.36
CA ALA A 126 -11.18 0.33 15.29
C ALA A 126 -11.72 -0.41 16.51
N PRO A 127 -11.55 0.12 17.74
CA PRO A 127 -12.17 -0.47 18.91
C PRO A 127 -13.69 -0.57 18.70
N GLU A 128 -14.24 -1.75 18.99
CA GLU A 128 -15.67 -2.03 18.89
C GLU A 128 -16.43 -1.03 19.77
N ASP A 129 -17.17 -0.09 19.17
CA ASP A 129 -18.30 0.50 19.89
C ASP A 129 -19.27 -0.66 20.15
N ALA A 130 -19.36 -1.05 21.43
CA ALA A 130 -19.84 -2.34 21.94
C ALA A 130 -21.33 -2.66 21.70
N GLY A 131 -21.88 -2.33 20.53
CA GLY A 131 -23.30 -2.49 20.21
C GLY A 131 -23.65 -2.93 18.79
N LYS A 132 -22.72 -2.99 17.83
CA LYS A 132 -23.05 -3.34 16.42
C LYS A 132 -22.03 -4.29 15.76
N LYS A 133 -22.16 -5.57 16.10
CA LYS A 133 -21.39 -6.76 15.63
C LYS A 133 -21.33 -7.04 14.11
N ARG A 134 -21.63 -6.10 13.21
CA ARG A 134 -21.69 -6.43 11.77
C ARG A 134 -20.68 -5.75 10.86
N ASN A 135 -20.05 -4.65 11.28
CA ASN A 135 -19.14 -3.92 10.38
C ASN A 135 -18.00 -3.29 11.20
N VAL A 136 -16.93 -4.06 11.42
CA VAL A 136 -15.72 -3.53 12.05
C VAL A 136 -15.04 -2.57 11.08
N GLY A 137 -14.77 -1.34 11.53
CA GLY A 137 -14.05 -0.35 10.75
C GLY A 137 -12.55 -0.64 10.76
N ILE A 138 -11.93 -0.64 9.57
CA ILE A 138 -10.49 -0.83 9.40
C ILE A 138 -9.86 0.49 8.97
N GLU A 139 -8.79 0.88 9.65
CA GLU A 139 -7.92 1.98 9.25
C GLU A 139 -6.65 1.41 8.62
N PHE A 140 -6.19 2.01 7.54
CA PHE A 140 -4.98 1.60 6.84
C PHE A 140 -3.84 2.56 7.14
N LEU A 141 -2.65 2.02 7.40
CA LEU A 141 -1.40 2.77 7.34
C LEU A 141 -0.86 2.71 5.92
N VAL A 142 -0.66 3.88 5.33
CA VAL A 142 -0.25 4.02 3.94
C VAL A 142 1.04 4.82 3.86
N ALA A 143 2.02 4.30 3.12
CA ALA A 143 3.21 5.06 2.71
C ALA A 143 2.84 5.96 1.54
N ALA A 144 2.78 7.27 1.79
CA ALA A 144 2.38 8.27 0.82
C ALA A 144 3.26 8.22 -0.44
N ASP A 145 2.62 8.41 -1.58
CA ASP A 145 3.24 8.44 -2.90
C ASP A 145 2.68 9.64 -3.67
N ASP A 146 3.51 10.31 -4.45
CA ASP A 146 3.13 11.50 -5.23
C ASP A 146 2.47 11.13 -6.57
N ALA A 147 2.55 9.86 -6.97
CA ALA A 147 1.98 9.37 -8.22
C ALA A 147 0.46 9.13 -8.09
N ALA A 148 -0.33 10.18 -8.37
CA ALA A 148 -1.80 10.11 -8.39
C ALA A 148 -2.32 8.95 -9.24
N LEU A 149 -3.30 8.23 -8.71
CA LEU A 149 -3.93 7.08 -9.33
C LEU A 149 -5.28 7.48 -9.91
N ALA A 150 -5.55 7.08 -11.15
CA ALA A 150 -6.91 7.12 -11.69
C ALA A 150 -7.80 6.14 -10.90
N TRP A 151 -9.09 6.47 -10.76
CA TRP A 151 -10.05 5.56 -10.16
C TRP A 151 -10.03 4.21 -10.88
N ALA A 152 -9.94 3.12 -10.10
CA ALA A 152 -10.01 1.77 -10.64
C ALA A 152 -10.81 0.84 -9.72
N GLY A 153 -11.56 -0.07 -10.33
CA GLY A 153 -12.34 -1.11 -9.65
C GLY A 153 -13.85 -1.02 -9.90
N GLU A 154 -14.50 -2.18 -9.85
CA GLU A 154 -15.95 -2.32 -9.93
C GLU A 154 -16.54 -2.31 -8.51
N GLY A 155 -17.44 -1.36 -8.22
CA GLY A 155 -18.08 -1.24 -6.91
C GLY A 155 -19.17 -0.15 -6.87
N ALA A 156 -20.20 -0.35 -6.05
CA ALA A 156 -21.29 0.60 -5.84
C ALA A 156 -20.89 1.70 -4.83
N ASP A 157 -21.32 2.92 -5.10
CA ASP A 157 -21.20 4.13 -4.26
C ASP A 157 -19.78 4.64 -3.94
N GLU A 158 -19.09 4.14 -2.91
CA GLU A 158 -17.91 4.84 -2.33
C GLU A 158 -16.59 4.05 -2.39
N LYS A 159 -16.60 2.81 -2.92
CA LYS A 159 -15.45 1.90 -2.87
C LYS A 159 -15.25 1.17 -4.21
N GLY A 160 -13.98 0.96 -4.59
CA GLY A 160 -13.58 0.18 -5.75
C GLY A 160 -12.41 -0.73 -5.40
N TYR A 161 -12.44 -1.97 -5.89
CA TYR A 161 -11.37 -2.96 -5.73
C TYR A 161 -10.84 -3.36 -7.10
N ARG A 162 -9.52 -3.46 -7.26
CA ARG A 162 -8.86 -3.96 -8.47
C ARG A 162 -7.94 -5.11 -8.16
#